data_AF-A0A8J7AWE0-F1
#
_entry.id   AF-A0A8J7AWE0-F1
#
_cell.length_a   1.000
_cell.length_b   1.000
_cell.length_c   1.000
_cell.angle_alpha   90.00
_cell.angle_beta   90.00
_cell.angle_gamma   90.00
#
_symmetry.space_group_name_H-M   'P 1'
#
loop_
_entity.id
_entity.type
_entity.pdbx_description
1 polymer ?
#
loop_
_entity_poly.entity_id
_entity_poly.type
_entity_poly.pdbx_seq_one_letter_code
_entity_poly.pdbx_strand_id
1 'polypeptide(L)'
;MTDRTNGGSPLTHPQAFHTVPTAVIAEAERRDRYPKQSEFKQLSAFFRTGLKRLEISTVLAQQADAIVASGANRIFSGGSAMDYLDLPDERVGMPGSGYYVGEDFLSAGARGGGRLAKTFASLQEAGLTDPAIGLIDRVKTLFASGRPSTPSRFRTIDIRKYGTARMKRSMRDLAWFLRYVTYAIVAGDTSILSVNARGLRGVIPEDVTLATVVALQDMQWRASLCFPNDEAAAALVKRYFEVLITDYLVEKPDNQLRFGVSKLHPGLPLPQSYAQSALPTPKLVIKPGLSETETQEVIRAAYRQVFERDITHAYGLALTDLESQLRSGQLSMKEFVRHLGKSRLYRREFYEPFTISRVIELACRHFLGRGLSCLEEFQTYFDVISTGGLPALVDALLDTQEYADYFGEETVPYLRGLGLEAQECRNWGPQIDLFKYSAVARKVPQFVTTFARAQKPLPNQHPYGVGNDPLEIQFGAIFPQEQHSP
;
A
#
# COMPACT_ATOMS: atom_id res chain seq x y z
N MET A 1 -29.14 -11.29 12.70
CA MET A 1 -28.84 -12.07 11.49
C MET A 1 -27.77 -13.08 11.87
N THR A 2 -28.00 -14.38 11.68
CA THR A 2 -26.93 -15.38 11.80
C THR A 2 -26.22 -15.44 10.46
N ASP A 3 -24.91 -15.18 10.45
CA ASP A 3 -24.09 -15.43 9.28
C ASP A 3 -23.91 -16.94 9.11
N ARG A 4 -24.23 -17.46 7.92
CA ARG A 4 -24.32 -18.90 7.64
C ARG A 4 -23.26 -19.36 6.66
N THR A 5 -22.40 -18.44 6.22
CA THR A 5 -21.40 -18.72 5.19
C THR A 5 -20.10 -17.98 5.44
N ASN A 6 -19.00 -18.65 5.14
CA ASN A 6 -17.68 -18.03 5.11
C ASN A 6 -17.04 -18.33 3.76
N GLY A 7 -16.65 -17.27 3.03
CA GLY A 7 -15.86 -17.38 1.80
C GLY A 7 -14.35 -17.57 2.04
N GLY A 8 -13.95 -17.63 3.31
CA GLY A 8 -12.56 -17.62 3.75
C GLY A 8 -12.09 -16.23 4.15
N SER A 9 -11.15 -16.17 5.10
CA SER A 9 -10.49 -14.94 5.55
C SER A 9 -8.98 -15.04 5.29
N PRO A 10 -8.54 -15.00 4.02
CA PRO A 10 -7.11 -15.07 3.70
C PRO A 10 -6.37 -13.91 4.37
N LEU A 11 -5.15 -14.17 4.85
CA LEU A 11 -4.32 -13.11 5.42
C LEU A 11 -4.03 -12.07 4.34
N THR A 12 -4.45 -10.84 4.60
CA THR A 12 -4.14 -9.68 3.79
C THR A 12 -3.44 -8.64 4.64
N HIS A 13 -2.33 -8.11 4.12
CA HIS A 13 -1.60 -7.02 4.76
C HIS A 13 -1.81 -5.75 3.93
N PRO A 14 -2.71 -4.84 4.36
CA PRO A 14 -2.81 -3.52 3.74
C PRO A 14 -1.45 -2.84 3.78
N GLN A 15 -1.02 -2.29 2.66
CA GLN A 15 0.22 -1.52 2.63
C GLN A 15 0.02 -0.19 3.34
N ALA A 16 0.83 0.02 4.38
CA ALA A 16 0.79 1.24 5.18
C ALA A 16 1.61 2.37 4.55
N PHE A 17 2.73 2.03 3.91
CA PHE A 17 3.66 2.97 3.31
C PHE A 17 4.61 2.27 2.32
N HIS A 18 5.39 3.07 1.60
CA HIS A 18 6.40 2.61 0.66
C HIS A 18 7.79 2.98 1.16
N THR A 19 8.76 2.18 0.75
CA THR A 19 10.19 2.48 0.85
C THR A 19 10.77 2.51 -0.55
N VAL A 20 11.90 3.18 -0.74
CA VAL A 20 12.57 3.21 -2.06
C VAL A 20 12.83 1.79 -2.59
N PRO A 21 13.39 0.84 -1.81
CA PRO A 21 13.58 -0.52 -2.30
C PRO A 21 12.29 -1.23 -2.67
N THR A 22 11.24 -1.15 -1.84
CA THR A 22 9.97 -1.82 -2.12
C THR A 22 9.30 -1.26 -3.37
N ALA A 23 9.34 0.06 -3.59
CA ALA A 23 8.73 0.68 -4.76
C ALA A 23 9.46 0.27 -6.06
N VAL A 24 10.80 0.32 -6.07
CA VAL A 24 11.61 -0.04 -7.24
C VAL A 24 11.51 -1.52 -7.57
N ILE A 25 11.56 -2.41 -6.57
CA ILE A 25 11.44 -3.86 -6.79
C ILE A 25 10.03 -4.20 -7.27
N ALA A 26 8.99 -3.63 -6.66
CA ALA A 26 7.61 -3.88 -7.07
C ALA A 26 7.33 -3.39 -8.50
N GLU A 27 7.98 -2.32 -8.98
CA GLU A 27 7.84 -1.89 -10.36
C GLU A 27 8.42 -2.91 -11.36
N ALA A 28 9.58 -3.50 -11.04
CA ALA A 28 10.19 -4.54 -11.87
C ALA A 28 9.37 -5.84 -11.84
N GLU A 29 8.94 -6.27 -10.65
CA GLU A 29 8.08 -7.44 -10.43
C GLU A 29 6.77 -7.32 -11.20
N ARG A 30 6.07 -6.19 -11.10
CA ARG A 30 4.80 -5.96 -11.82
C ARG A 30 4.93 -5.97 -13.33
N ARG A 31 6.13 -5.78 -13.87
CA ARG A 31 6.42 -5.87 -15.31
C ARG A 31 7.05 -7.21 -15.72
N ASP A 32 7.16 -8.16 -14.79
CA ASP A 32 7.82 -9.47 -14.97
C ASP A 32 9.19 -9.37 -15.66
N ARG A 33 9.96 -8.35 -15.27
CA ARG A 33 11.29 -8.09 -15.81
C ARG A 33 12.32 -8.01 -14.71
N TYR A 34 13.56 -8.25 -15.09
CA TYR A 34 14.69 -7.89 -14.24
C TYR A 34 14.77 -6.36 -14.08
N PRO A 35 15.25 -5.87 -12.92
CA PRO A 35 15.46 -4.45 -12.72
C PRO A 35 16.41 -3.87 -13.79
N LYS A 36 16.09 -2.68 -14.30
CA LYS A 36 16.91 -1.95 -15.28
C LYS A 36 18.15 -1.40 -14.59
N GLN A 37 19.18 -1.06 -15.37
CA GLN A 37 20.41 -0.47 -14.82
C GLN A 37 20.14 0.85 -14.06
N SER A 38 19.15 1.64 -14.49
CA SER A 38 18.70 2.86 -13.79
C SER A 38 18.13 2.56 -12.41
N GLU A 39 17.31 1.51 -12.29
CA GLU A 39 16.71 1.06 -11.03
C GLU A 39 17.77 0.50 -10.07
N PHE A 40 18.72 -0.28 -10.60
CA PHE A 40 19.87 -0.73 -9.81
C PHE A 40 20.72 0.45 -9.32
N LYS A 41 20.92 1.49 -10.15
CA LYS A 41 21.59 2.73 -9.71
C LYS A 41 20.81 3.43 -8.61
N GLN A 42 19.48 3.47 -8.68
CA GLN A 42 18.63 4.06 -7.63
C GLN A 42 18.73 3.27 -6.32
N LEU A 43 18.65 1.93 -6.37
CA LEU A 43 18.85 1.07 -5.19
C LEU A 43 20.25 1.25 -4.60
N SER A 44 21.28 1.26 -5.44
CA SER A 44 22.67 1.49 -5.02
C SER A 44 22.85 2.85 -4.35
N ALA A 45 22.27 3.91 -4.91
CA ALA A 45 22.29 5.24 -4.33
C ALA A 45 21.59 5.29 -2.97
N PHE A 46 20.44 4.61 -2.83
CA PHE A 46 19.73 4.47 -1.57
C PHE A 46 20.59 3.76 -0.52
N PHE A 47 21.17 2.59 -0.83
CA PHE A 47 21.97 1.83 0.16
C PHE A 47 23.28 2.52 0.53
N ARG A 48 23.95 3.20 -0.42
CA ARG A 48 25.17 3.99 -0.14
C ARG A 48 24.95 5.09 0.89
N THR A 49 23.78 5.71 0.88
CA THR A 49 23.41 6.78 1.81
C THR A 49 22.73 6.27 3.09
N GLY A 50 22.60 4.95 3.25
CA GLY A 50 21.90 4.33 4.37
C GLY A 50 22.50 4.67 5.74
N LEU A 51 23.83 4.63 5.87
CA LEU A 51 24.50 4.93 7.14
C LEU A 51 24.22 6.36 7.61
N LYS A 52 24.31 7.33 6.68
CA LYS A 52 24.02 8.73 6.96
C LYS A 52 22.57 8.94 7.41
N ARG A 53 21.60 8.22 6.83
CA ARG A 53 20.19 8.31 7.25
C ARG A 53 19.96 7.72 8.64
N LEU A 54 20.67 6.66 8.99
CA LEU A 54 20.64 6.09 10.34
C LEU A 54 21.26 7.06 11.35
N GLU A 55 22.42 7.64 11.05
CA GLU A 55 23.07 8.65 11.88
C GLU A 55 22.14 9.85 12.16
N ILE A 56 21.53 10.40 11.11
CA ILE A 56 20.53 11.48 11.23
C ILE A 56 19.38 11.05 12.15
N SER A 57 18.82 9.86 11.95
CA SER A 57 17.72 9.35 12.78
C SER A 57 18.13 9.19 14.24
N THR A 58 19.36 8.74 14.52
CA THR A 58 19.86 8.57 15.90
C THR A 58 20.05 9.91 16.61
N VAL A 59 20.62 10.92 15.92
CA VAL A 59 20.79 12.26 16.48
C VAL A 59 19.43 12.90 16.77
N LEU A 60 18.47 12.78 15.86
CA LEU A 60 17.11 13.27 16.07
C LEU A 60 16.39 12.56 17.22
N ALA A 61 16.59 11.26 17.38
CA ALA A 61 16.03 10.50 18.50
C ALA A 61 16.63 10.93 19.85
N GLN A 62 17.95 11.12 19.92
CA GLN A 62 18.63 11.60 21.13
C GLN A 62 18.22 13.02 21.53
N GLN A 63 17.90 13.87 20.55
CA GLN A 63 17.47 15.26 20.77
C GLN A 63 15.94 15.43 20.72
N ALA A 64 15.17 14.34 20.75
CA ALA A 64 13.73 14.37 20.53
C ALA A 64 12.99 15.29 21.51
N ASP A 65 13.31 15.20 22.80
CA ASP A 65 12.68 16.04 23.83
C ASP A 65 12.96 17.52 23.59
N ALA A 66 14.18 17.88 23.20
CA ALA A 66 14.54 19.26 22.92
C ALA A 66 13.84 19.81 21.66
N ILE A 67 13.67 18.96 20.64
CA ILE A 67 12.97 19.32 19.40
C ILE A 67 11.48 19.54 19.67
N VAL A 68 10.83 18.57 20.34
CA VAL A 68 9.41 18.65 20.71
C VAL A 68 9.16 19.82 21.66
N ALA A 69 10.03 20.04 22.64
CA ALA A 69 9.95 21.17 23.56
C ALA A 69 10.04 22.52 22.82
N SER A 70 10.89 22.66 21.78
CA SER A 70 10.96 23.89 20.99
C SER A 70 9.62 24.23 20.36
N GLY A 71 9.01 23.26 19.66
CA GLY A 71 7.68 23.42 19.05
C GLY A 71 6.60 23.72 20.08
N ALA A 72 6.58 22.98 21.19
CA ALA A 72 5.59 23.13 22.25
C ALA A 72 5.69 24.50 22.96
N ASN A 73 6.89 24.94 23.31
CA ASN A 73 7.14 26.24 23.96
C ASN A 73 6.81 27.43 23.04
N ARG A 74 6.81 27.21 21.71
CA ARG A 74 6.39 28.23 20.75
C ARG A 74 4.87 28.44 20.75
N ILE A 75 4.10 27.40 21.07
CA ILE A 75 2.64 27.41 20.96
C ILE A 75 1.87 27.46 22.27
N PHE A 76 2.46 26.97 23.35
CA PHE A 76 1.85 26.94 24.67
C PHE A 76 2.42 28.02 25.60
N SER A 77 1.57 28.53 26.48
CA SER A 77 1.96 29.47 27.55
C SER A 77 1.31 29.10 28.88
N GLY A 78 1.89 29.57 29.99
CA GLY A 78 1.29 29.41 31.33
C GLY A 78 1.67 28.14 32.11
N GLY A 79 2.71 27.40 31.67
CA GLY A 79 3.22 26.18 32.33
C GLY A 79 4.25 25.42 31.47
N SER A 80 4.76 24.28 31.97
CA SER A 80 5.62 23.36 31.23
C SER A 80 4.77 22.44 30.34
N ALA A 81 4.96 22.50 29.03
CA ALA A 81 4.24 21.66 28.09
C ALA A 81 4.72 20.19 28.11
N MET A 82 6.00 19.98 28.42
CA MET A 82 6.65 18.67 28.41
C MET A 82 6.10 17.71 29.48
N ASP A 83 5.55 18.25 30.57
CA ASP A 83 4.94 17.46 31.66
C ASP A 83 3.75 16.61 31.18
N TYR A 84 3.19 16.91 30.01
CA TYR A 84 2.06 16.22 29.39
C TYR A 84 2.48 15.25 28.27
N LEU A 85 3.78 15.09 28.01
CA LEU A 85 4.28 14.15 27.02
C LEU A 85 4.25 12.73 27.58
N ASP A 86 3.22 11.96 27.20
CA ASP A 86 3.18 10.52 27.46
C ASP A 86 3.92 9.80 26.32
N LEU A 87 5.09 9.24 26.61
CA LEU A 87 5.77 8.32 25.69
C LEU A 87 4.98 7.00 25.62
N PRO A 88 4.83 6.38 24.43
CA PRO A 88 4.12 5.11 24.32
C PRO A 88 4.83 4.03 25.14
N ASP A 89 4.06 3.19 25.83
CA ASP A 89 4.58 2.01 26.52
C ASP A 89 5.42 1.19 25.54
N GLU A 90 6.71 1.00 25.84
CA GLU A 90 7.53 0.05 25.10
C GLU A 90 6.85 -1.32 25.18
N ARG A 91 6.49 -1.88 24.02
CA ARG A 91 5.89 -3.23 23.98
C ARG A 91 6.91 -4.20 24.57
N VAL A 92 6.59 -4.75 25.73
CA VAL A 92 7.34 -5.81 26.41
C VAL A 92 7.72 -6.87 25.38
N GLY A 93 9.03 -7.07 25.16
CA GLY A 93 9.51 -8.13 24.27
C GLY A 93 9.05 -9.48 24.79
N MET A 94 8.30 -10.23 23.98
CA MET A 94 7.97 -11.63 24.31
C MET A 94 9.26 -12.46 24.37
N PRO A 95 9.37 -13.43 25.30
CA PRO A 95 10.54 -14.31 25.39
C PRO A 95 10.78 -15.03 24.06
N GLY A 96 11.99 -14.91 23.50
CA GLY A 96 12.41 -15.60 22.26
C GLY A 96 12.50 -14.73 21.00
N SER A 97 12.18 -13.42 21.06
CA SER A 97 12.26 -12.51 19.90
C SER A 97 13.69 -12.04 19.54
N GLY A 98 14.69 -12.32 20.38
CA GLY A 98 16.07 -11.87 20.19
C GLY A 98 16.31 -10.38 20.51
N TYR A 99 15.28 -9.62 20.88
CA TYR A 99 15.39 -8.24 21.34
C TYR A 99 15.11 -8.19 22.85
N TYR A 100 16.08 -7.71 23.64
CA TYR A 100 15.84 -7.44 25.06
C TYR A 100 15.44 -5.96 25.26
N VAL A 101 14.71 -5.73 26.35
CA VAL A 101 14.18 -4.43 26.78
C VAL A 101 15.33 -3.42 26.97
N GLY A 102 15.17 -2.21 26.43
CA GLY A 102 16.14 -1.11 26.61
C GLY A 102 17.47 -1.25 25.84
N GLU A 103 17.60 -2.22 24.94
CA GLU A 103 18.78 -2.31 24.08
C GLU A 103 18.59 -1.50 22.80
N ASP A 104 19.42 -0.48 22.62
CA ASP A 104 19.60 0.19 21.34
C ASP A 104 20.01 -0.82 20.26
N PHE A 105 19.59 -0.56 19.01
CA PHE A 105 19.95 -1.36 17.83
C PHE A 105 21.47 -1.63 17.73
N LEU A 106 22.29 -0.69 18.23
CA LEU A 106 23.74 -0.78 18.30
C LEU A 106 24.23 -1.84 19.31
N SER A 107 23.62 -1.92 20.50
CA SER A 107 23.91 -2.95 21.52
C SER A 107 23.52 -4.36 21.06
N ALA A 108 22.44 -4.49 20.29
CA ALA A 108 22.07 -5.75 19.65
C ALA A 108 23.08 -6.15 18.54
N GLY A 109 23.52 -5.19 17.72
CA GLY A 109 24.53 -5.40 16.67
C GLY A 109 25.93 -5.75 17.19
N ALA A 110 26.30 -5.26 18.38
CA ALA A 110 27.58 -5.54 19.02
C ALA A 110 27.71 -7.01 19.47
N ARG A 111 26.61 -7.65 19.91
CA ARG A 111 26.58 -9.08 20.29
C ARG A 111 26.70 -10.02 19.09
N GLY A 112 26.23 -9.60 17.92
CA GLY A 112 26.31 -10.38 16.68
C GLY A 112 27.67 -10.35 15.97
N GLY A 113 28.70 -9.70 16.52
CA GLY A 113 30.02 -9.60 15.88
C GLY A 113 30.00 -8.85 14.54
N GLY A 114 28.96 -8.05 14.28
CA GLY A 114 28.77 -7.36 13.00
C GLY A 114 29.81 -6.25 12.79
N ARG A 115 30.54 -6.31 11.68
CA ARG A 115 31.52 -5.31 11.24
C ARG A 115 30.95 -3.87 11.19
N LEU A 116 29.63 -3.74 11.01
CA LEU A 116 28.85 -2.48 11.04
C LEU A 116 28.75 -1.84 12.43
N ALA A 117 28.58 -2.63 13.49
CA ALA A 117 28.48 -2.10 14.86
C ALA A 117 29.82 -1.53 15.35
N LYS A 118 30.93 -2.15 14.96
CA LYS A 118 32.29 -1.69 15.28
C LYS A 118 32.63 -0.36 14.58
N THR A 119 32.23 -0.18 13.32
CA THR A 119 32.41 1.11 12.61
C THR A 119 31.55 2.23 13.19
N PHE A 120 30.37 1.92 13.74
CA PHE A 120 29.52 2.90 14.42
C PHE A 120 30.05 3.28 15.81
N ALA A 121 30.54 2.30 16.59
CA ALA A 121 31.14 2.56 17.89
C ALA A 121 32.38 3.48 17.79
N SER A 122 33.22 3.29 16.77
CA SER A 122 34.39 4.15 16.53
C SER A 122 34.04 5.59 16.10
N LEU A 123 32.84 5.81 15.56
CA LEU A 123 32.34 7.16 15.23
C LEU A 123 31.76 7.86 16.48
N GLN A 124 31.20 7.10 17.41
CA GLN A 124 30.65 7.60 18.67
C GLN A 124 31.74 8.10 19.63
N GLU A 125 32.93 7.48 19.63
CA GLU A 125 34.09 7.94 20.42
C GLU A 125 34.71 9.24 19.89
N ALA A 126 34.50 9.60 18.62
CA ALA A 126 35.09 10.81 18.02
C ALA A 126 34.35 12.11 18.36
N GLY A 127 33.21 12.06 19.06
CA GLY A 127 32.30 13.19 19.22
C GLY A 127 32.09 13.75 20.63
N LEU A 128 32.77 13.24 21.68
CA LEU A 128 32.41 13.58 23.06
C LEU A 128 33.63 13.83 23.96
N THR A 129 34.19 15.04 23.92
CA THR A 129 34.95 15.61 25.05
C THR A 129 34.82 17.13 25.08
N ASP A 130 33.81 17.67 25.76
CA ASP A 130 34.01 18.72 26.79
C ASP A 130 32.67 19.22 27.40
N PRO A 131 32.45 19.10 28.73
CA PRO A 131 31.25 19.59 29.40
C PRO A 131 31.19 21.13 29.52
N ALA A 132 32.31 21.84 29.27
CA ALA A 132 32.39 23.30 29.35
C ALA A 132 31.90 24.03 28.08
N ILE A 133 31.82 23.35 26.93
CA ILE A 133 31.36 23.91 25.66
C ILE A 133 29.81 24.01 25.60
N GLY A 134 29.11 23.22 26.42
CA GLY A 134 27.63 23.13 26.42
C GLY A 134 26.87 24.37 26.90
N LEU A 135 27.50 25.30 27.61
CA LEU A 135 26.82 26.51 28.12
C LEU A 135 26.93 27.69 27.15
N ILE A 136 28.05 27.84 26.45
CA ILE A 136 28.28 28.92 25.48
C ILE A 136 27.57 28.60 24.14
N ASP A 137 27.46 27.32 23.77
CA ASP A 137 26.74 26.91 22.56
C ASP A 137 25.20 26.97 22.73
N ARG A 138 24.70 26.83 23.96
CA ARG A 138 23.31 27.15 24.33
C ARG A 138 22.97 28.63 24.17
N VAL A 139 23.94 29.52 24.38
CA VAL A 139 23.74 30.97 24.23
C VAL A 139 23.87 31.39 22.76
N LYS A 140 24.77 30.77 21.98
CA LYS A 140 24.84 31.02 20.53
C LYS A 140 23.64 30.48 19.74
N THR A 141 23.03 29.36 20.18
CA THR A 141 21.78 28.83 19.58
C THR A 141 20.53 29.66 19.91
N LEU A 142 20.57 30.51 20.94
CA LEU A 142 19.49 31.46 21.24
C LEU A 142 19.53 32.72 20.35
N PHE A 143 20.67 33.03 19.73
CA PHE A 143 20.87 34.20 18.86
C PHE A 143 21.15 33.83 17.39
N ALA A 144 20.96 32.56 16.99
CA ALA A 144 21.14 32.13 15.62
C ALA A 144 20.08 32.75 14.69
N SER A 145 20.54 33.58 13.75
CA SER A 145 19.77 34.10 12.62
C SER A 145 19.06 32.98 11.86
N GLY A 146 17.74 33.07 11.66
CA GLY A 146 16.97 32.12 10.83
C GLY A 146 15.80 31.40 11.52
N ARG A 147 15.44 31.76 12.76
CA ARG A 147 14.21 31.25 13.39
C ARG A 147 12.97 31.74 12.58
N PRO A 148 12.02 30.85 12.24
CA PRO A 148 10.85 31.23 11.45
C PRO A 148 9.97 32.26 12.18
N SER A 149 9.49 33.26 11.43
CA SER A 149 8.59 34.28 11.95
C SER A 149 7.20 33.71 12.19
N THR A 150 6.54 34.14 13.26
CA THR A 150 5.16 33.75 13.54
C THR A 150 4.19 34.51 12.64
N PRO A 151 3.16 33.84 12.07
CA PRO A 151 2.08 34.52 11.35
C PRO A 151 1.39 35.58 12.21
N SER A 152 0.95 36.69 11.62
CA SER A 152 0.34 37.82 12.33
C SER A 152 -0.97 37.48 13.08
N ARG A 153 -1.66 36.41 12.68
CA ARG A 153 -2.91 35.93 13.31
C ARG A 153 -2.70 34.93 14.45
N PHE A 154 -1.45 34.55 14.73
CA PHE A 154 -1.14 33.51 15.69
C PHE A 154 -1.29 33.98 17.15
N ARG A 155 -1.93 33.15 17.98
CA ARG A 155 -2.04 33.34 19.44
C ARG A 155 -1.57 32.08 20.15
N THR A 156 -0.88 32.25 21.27
CA THR A 156 -0.46 31.13 22.11
C THR A 156 -1.65 30.56 22.88
N ILE A 157 -1.58 29.26 23.14
CA ILE A 157 -2.61 28.50 23.85
C ILE A 157 -2.23 28.45 25.33
N ASP A 158 -3.10 28.91 26.21
CA ASP A 158 -2.90 28.85 27.66
C ASP A 158 -3.17 27.42 28.17
N ILE A 159 -2.15 26.78 28.74
CA ILE A 159 -2.21 25.40 29.25
C ILE A 159 -3.34 25.23 30.27
N ARG A 160 -3.58 26.24 31.13
CA ARG A 160 -4.61 26.18 32.19
C ARG A 160 -6.01 26.11 31.62
N LYS A 161 -6.25 26.80 30.49
CA LYS A 161 -7.55 26.81 29.81
C LYS A 161 -7.71 25.63 28.85
N TYR A 162 -6.61 25.10 28.33
CA TYR A 162 -6.61 24.00 27.37
C TYR A 162 -6.98 22.67 28.02
N GLY A 163 -6.54 22.42 29.25
CA GLY A 163 -6.89 21.21 30.00
C GLY A 163 -6.06 19.99 29.60
N THR A 164 -5.94 19.05 30.54
CA THR A 164 -4.92 17.99 30.52
C THR A 164 -5.08 17.00 29.36
N ALA A 165 -6.31 16.56 29.07
CA ALA A 165 -6.58 15.57 28.02
C ALA A 165 -6.26 16.09 26.61
N ARG A 166 -6.57 17.38 26.34
CA ARG A 166 -6.24 18.02 25.06
C ARG A 166 -4.74 18.26 24.95
N MET A 167 -4.11 18.67 26.05
CA MET A 167 -2.67 18.87 26.13
C MET A 167 -1.88 17.59 25.82
N LYS A 168 -2.26 16.47 26.45
CA LYS A 168 -1.65 15.15 26.18
C LYS A 168 -1.76 14.75 24.70
N ARG A 169 -2.91 15.00 24.05
CA ARG A 169 -3.07 14.73 22.61
C ARG A 169 -2.14 15.60 21.76
N SER A 170 -2.08 16.90 22.02
CA SER A 170 -1.19 17.79 21.28
C SER A 170 0.29 17.42 21.44
N MET A 171 0.74 17.12 22.66
CA MET A 171 2.14 16.72 22.89
C MET A 171 2.46 15.37 22.23
N ARG A 172 1.53 14.40 22.31
CA ARG A 172 1.64 13.13 21.60
C ARG A 172 1.75 13.34 20.09
N ASP A 173 0.92 14.22 19.52
CA ASP A 173 0.90 14.46 18.08
C ASP A 173 2.21 15.13 17.60
N LEU A 174 2.77 16.09 18.36
CA LEU A 174 4.11 16.65 18.10
C LEU A 174 5.21 15.59 18.12
N ALA A 175 5.19 14.69 19.10
CA ALA A 175 6.12 13.57 19.16
C ALA A 175 5.93 12.58 17.99
N TRP A 176 4.68 12.32 17.58
CA TRP A 176 4.38 11.48 16.42
C TRP A 176 4.90 12.08 15.11
N PHE A 177 4.76 13.39 14.92
CA PHE A 177 5.31 14.06 13.74
C PHE A 177 6.82 13.88 13.64
N LEU A 178 7.56 14.09 14.73
CA LEU A 178 9.01 13.86 14.74
C LEU A 178 9.35 12.39 14.44
N ARG A 179 8.62 11.45 15.05
CA ARG A 179 8.82 10.02 14.81
C ARG A 179 8.57 9.63 13.35
N TYR A 180 7.50 10.11 12.74
CA TYR A 180 7.23 9.85 11.32
C TYR A 180 8.27 10.48 10.41
N VAL A 181 8.81 11.66 10.75
CA VAL A 181 9.94 12.25 10.02
C VAL A 181 11.16 11.33 10.10
N THR A 182 11.51 10.80 11.27
CA THR A 182 12.63 9.86 11.40
C THR A 182 12.41 8.58 10.58
N TYR A 183 11.17 8.04 10.58
CA TYR A 183 10.83 6.86 9.78
C TYR A 183 10.90 7.12 8.27
N ALA A 184 10.41 8.27 7.82
CA ALA A 184 10.46 8.67 6.42
C ALA A 184 11.91 8.86 5.92
N ILE A 185 12.78 9.42 6.76
CA ILE A 185 14.21 9.53 6.50
C ILE A 185 14.81 8.13 6.32
N VAL A 186 14.58 7.21 7.26
CA VAL A 186 15.14 5.85 7.18
C VAL A 186 14.59 5.09 5.95
N ALA A 187 13.29 5.20 5.68
CA ALA A 187 12.62 4.59 4.52
C ALA A 187 13.08 5.17 3.17
N GLY A 188 13.62 6.41 3.18
CA GLY A 188 14.03 7.16 1.99
C GLY A 188 12.87 7.65 1.13
N ASP A 189 11.65 7.59 1.63
CA ASP A 189 10.43 7.97 0.92
C ASP A 189 9.51 8.79 1.84
N THR A 190 8.69 9.65 1.25
CA THR A 190 7.79 10.58 1.97
C THR A 190 6.39 10.02 2.15
N SER A 191 6.09 8.84 1.63
CA SER A 191 4.75 8.24 1.68
C SER A 191 4.17 8.13 3.10
N ILE A 192 5.01 7.88 4.11
CA ILE A 192 4.59 7.81 5.52
C ILE A 192 4.02 9.15 5.98
N LEU A 193 4.63 10.26 5.55
CA LEU A 193 4.21 11.61 5.90
C LEU A 193 2.94 11.97 5.14
N SER A 194 2.93 11.75 3.82
CA SER A 194 1.82 12.16 2.98
C SER A 194 0.53 11.43 3.32
N VAL A 195 0.56 10.11 3.56
CA VAL A 195 -0.63 9.32 3.89
C VAL A 195 -1.22 9.69 5.24
N ASN A 196 -0.38 10.03 6.23
CA ASN A 196 -0.82 10.26 7.60
C ASN A 196 -1.06 11.75 7.95
N ALA A 197 -0.40 12.68 7.26
CA ALA A 197 -0.56 14.11 7.51
C ALA A 197 -1.64 14.74 6.62
N ARG A 198 -1.79 14.27 5.38
CA ARG A 198 -2.77 14.80 4.44
C ARG A 198 -4.19 14.57 4.93
N GLY A 199 -4.97 15.64 4.96
CA GLY A 199 -6.37 15.59 5.40
C GLY A 199 -6.60 15.61 6.90
N LEU A 200 -5.55 15.85 7.70
CA LEU A 200 -5.73 16.26 9.10
C LEU A 200 -6.33 17.67 9.18
N ARG A 201 -5.98 18.55 8.25
CA ARG A 201 -6.64 19.85 8.07
C ARG A 201 -8.09 19.65 7.62
N GLY A 202 -9.02 20.23 8.37
CA GLY A 202 -10.47 20.03 8.20
C GLY A 202 -11.07 19.03 9.21
N VAL A 203 -10.26 18.13 9.79
CA VAL A 203 -10.65 17.34 10.96
C VAL A 203 -10.34 18.10 12.26
N ILE A 204 -9.27 18.88 12.25
CA ILE A 204 -8.79 19.70 13.36
C ILE A 204 -9.26 21.15 13.17
N PRO A 205 -9.65 21.88 14.25
CA PRO A 205 -10.00 23.31 14.17
C PRO A 205 -8.89 24.18 13.55
N GLU A 206 -9.26 25.25 12.86
CA GLU A 206 -8.28 26.12 12.16
C GLU A 206 -7.26 26.75 13.11
N ASP A 207 -7.66 27.20 14.29
CA ASP A 207 -6.76 27.79 15.29
C ASP A 207 -5.63 26.82 15.70
N VAL A 208 -5.99 25.54 15.85
CA VAL A 208 -5.04 24.47 16.20
C VAL A 208 -4.16 24.11 14.99
N THR A 209 -4.72 24.18 13.78
CA THR A 209 -3.98 23.93 12.54
C THR A 209 -2.85 24.96 12.37
N LEU A 210 -3.15 26.25 12.58
CA LEU A 210 -2.14 27.32 12.53
C LEU A 210 -1.08 27.14 13.61
N ALA A 211 -1.48 26.80 14.84
CA ALA A 211 -0.54 26.52 15.91
C ALA A 211 0.37 25.33 15.56
N THR A 212 -0.18 24.26 14.99
CA THR A 212 0.58 23.07 14.62
C THR A 212 1.63 23.39 13.55
N VAL A 213 1.29 24.21 12.55
CA VAL A 213 2.25 24.65 11.52
C VAL A 213 3.40 25.44 12.15
N VAL A 214 3.11 26.37 13.07
CA VAL A 214 4.14 27.13 13.79
C VAL A 214 5.04 26.21 14.62
N ALA A 215 4.46 25.22 15.31
CA ALA A 215 5.22 24.24 16.07
C ALA A 215 6.13 23.39 15.16
N LEU A 216 5.62 22.91 14.01
CA LEU A 216 6.39 22.12 13.04
C LEU A 216 7.54 22.93 12.43
N GLN A 217 7.34 24.20 12.14
CA GLN A 217 8.41 25.10 11.67
C GLN A 217 9.51 25.30 12.73
N ASP A 218 9.14 25.45 14.01
CA ASP A 218 10.12 25.61 15.09
C ASP A 218 10.85 24.28 15.37
N MET A 219 10.15 23.14 15.29
CA MET A 219 10.74 21.80 15.35
C MET A 219 11.73 21.57 14.20
N GLN A 220 11.38 21.95 12.97
CA GLN A 220 12.25 21.88 11.80
C GLN A 220 13.53 22.70 11.99
N TRP A 221 13.39 23.93 12.47
CA TRP A 221 14.52 24.80 12.76
C TRP A 221 15.43 24.17 13.83
N ARG A 222 14.85 23.70 14.94
CA ARG A 222 15.61 23.05 16.02
C ARG A 222 16.29 21.76 15.57
N ALA A 223 15.62 20.95 14.76
CA ALA A 223 16.15 19.70 14.21
C ALA A 223 17.30 19.96 13.23
N SER A 224 17.25 21.05 12.45
CA SER A 224 18.33 21.42 11.53
C SER A 224 19.58 21.88 12.29
N LEU A 225 19.41 22.54 13.44
CA LEU A 225 20.52 22.95 14.31
C LEU A 225 21.24 21.78 14.98
N CYS A 226 20.66 20.58 15.00
CA CYS A 226 21.35 19.38 15.48
C CYS A 226 22.53 18.96 14.59
N PHE A 227 22.67 19.53 13.38
CA PHE A 227 23.69 19.17 12.40
C PHE A 227 24.53 20.39 11.97
N PRO A 228 25.28 21.05 12.88
CA PRO A 228 26.01 22.29 12.56
C PRO A 228 27.14 22.08 11.53
N ASN A 229 27.73 20.88 11.51
CA ASN A 229 28.87 20.55 10.65
C ASN A 229 28.48 19.73 9.40
N ASP A 230 27.21 19.35 9.26
CA ASP A 230 26.72 18.54 8.13
C ASP A 230 25.52 19.20 7.45
N GLU A 231 25.81 20.10 6.52
CA GLU A 231 24.80 20.84 5.74
C GLU A 231 23.89 19.90 4.94
N ALA A 232 24.43 18.78 4.43
CA ALA A 232 23.65 17.82 3.67
C ALA A 232 22.64 17.05 4.56
N ALA A 233 23.01 16.74 5.80
CA ALA A 233 22.08 16.18 6.79
C ALA A 233 20.99 17.19 7.17
N ALA A 234 21.37 18.44 7.47
CA ALA A 234 20.43 19.50 7.78
C ALA A 234 19.44 19.75 6.63
N ALA A 235 19.93 19.81 5.39
CA ALA A 235 19.10 19.97 4.20
C ALA A 235 18.12 18.81 3.98
N LEU A 236 18.55 17.57 4.25
CA LEU A 236 17.70 16.39 4.16
C LEU A 236 16.57 16.45 5.19
N VAL A 237 16.89 16.71 6.45
CA VAL A 237 15.89 16.86 7.53
C VAL A 237 14.91 17.97 7.17
N LYS A 238 15.43 19.13 6.75
CA LYS A 238 14.63 20.28 6.33
C LYS A 238 13.62 19.90 5.25
N ARG A 239 14.04 19.17 4.21
CA ARG A 239 13.18 18.69 3.12
C ARG A 239 12.03 17.81 3.60
N TYR A 240 12.28 16.87 4.53
CA TYR A 240 11.21 16.00 5.05
C TYR A 240 10.19 16.78 5.90
N PHE A 241 10.65 17.75 6.69
CA PHE A 241 9.74 18.65 7.42
C PHE A 241 8.93 19.55 6.48
N GLU A 242 9.52 20.06 5.41
CA GLU A 242 8.81 20.86 4.39
C GLU A 242 7.69 20.06 3.73
N VAL A 243 7.94 18.80 3.39
CA VAL A 243 6.92 17.88 2.85
C VAL A 243 5.82 17.65 3.88
N LEU A 244 6.17 17.35 5.14
CA LEU A 244 5.19 17.18 6.22
C LEU A 244 4.29 18.42 6.39
N ILE A 245 4.87 19.62 6.43
CA ILE A 245 4.12 20.87 6.61
C ILE A 245 3.22 21.12 5.39
N THR A 246 3.73 20.87 4.19
CA THR A 246 2.98 21.05 2.95
C THR A 246 1.80 20.09 2.89
N ASP A 247 2.01 18.80 3.18
CA ASP A 247 0.95 17.79 3.19
C ASP A 247 -0.07 18.04 4.31
N TYR A 248 0.37 18.50 5.48
CA TYR A 248 -0.53 18.86 6.59
C TYR A 248 -1.46 20.02 6.22
N LEU A 249 -1.00 20.96 5.40
CA LEU A 249 -1.80 22.09 4.93
C LEU A 249 -2.81 21.69 3.84
N VAL A 250 -2.73 20.49 3.28
CA VAL A 250 -3.72 20.00 2.31
C VAL A 250 -4.98 19.57 3.05
N GLU A 251 -6.12 20.14 2.64
CA GLU A 251 -7.43 19.77 3.16
C GLU A 251 -7.77 18.30 2.91
N LYS A 252 -8.70 17.76 3.72
CA LYS A 252 -9.15 16.38 3.59
C LYS A 252 -9.66 16.13 2.17
N PRO A 253 -9.01 15.23 1.41
CA PRO A 253 -9.50 14.90 0.09
C PRO A 253 -10.84 14.17 0.15
N ASP A 254 -11.62 14.32 -0.93
CA ASP A 254 -12.86 13.58 -1.11
C ASP A 254 -12.60 12.07 -1.21
N ASN A 255 -13.61 11.30 -0.82
CA ASN A 255 -13.56 9.84 -0.97
C ASN A 255 -13.65 9.48 -2.45
N GLN A 256 -12.85 8.51 -2.88
CA GLN A 256 -13.01 7.87 -4.18
C GLN A 256 -14.27 7.01 -4.16
N LEU A 257 -15.29 7.42 -4.90
CA LEU A 257 -16.57 6.73 -4.96
C LEU A 257 -16.54 5.66 -6.06
N ARG A 258 -16.89 4.43 -5.69
CA ARG A 258 -17.25 3.37 -6.63
C ARG A 258 -18.76 3.42 -6.82
N PHE A 259 -19.20 3.79 -8.02
CA PHE A 259 -20.61 3.74 -8.38
C PHE A 259 -21.03 2.31 -8.70
N GLY A 260 -22.23 1.93 -8.26
CA GLY A 260 -22.86 0.67 -8.64
C GLY A 260 -23.37 0.75 -10.08
N VAL A 261 -22.97 -0.21 -10.92
CA VAL A 261 -23.41 -0.29 -12.33
C VAL A 261 -24.90 -0.66 -12.43
N SER A 262 -25.42 -1.36 -11.41
CA SER A 262 -26.81 -1.76 -11.31
C SER A 262 -27.25 -1.72 -9.84
N LYS A 263 -28.56 -1.86 -9.61
CA LYS A 263 -29.12 -1.99 -8.24
C LYS A 263 -28.51 -3.15 -7.44
N LEU A 264 -27.90 -4.12 -8.11
CA LEU A 264 -27.31 -5.31 -7.51
C LEU A 264 -25.87 -5.08 -7.00
N HIS A 265 -25.20 -4.04 -7.51
CA HIS A 265 -23.85 -3.67 -7.10
C HIS A 265 -23.93 -2.48 -6.14
N PRO A 266 -23.68 -2.67 -4.83
CA PRO A 266 -23.68 -1.55 -3.91
C PRO A 266 -22.54 -0.58 -4.26
N GLY A 267 -22.83 0.72 -4.28
CA GLY A 267 -21.81 1.74 -4.37
C GLY A 267 -21.01 1.82 -3.07
N LEU A 268 -19.69 1.95 -3.17
CA LEU A 268 -18.79 1.92 -2.00
C LEU A 268 -17.81 3.10 -2.02
N PRO A 269 -17.63 3.83 -0.90
CA PRO A 269 -16.62 4.88 -0.80
C PRO A 269 -15.27 4.32 -0.32
N LEU A 270 -14.17 4.80 -0.89
CA LEU A 270 -12.81 4.57 -0.41
C LEU A 270 -12.18 5.90 0.00
N PRO A 271 -11.68 6.07 1.24
CA PRO A 271 -10.89 7.24 1.59
C PRO A 271 -9.64 7.34 0.71
N GLN A 272 -9.37 8.52 0.13
CA GLN A 272 -8.23 8.68 -0.79
C GLN A 272 -6.88 8.40 -0.10
N SER A 273 -6.77 8.66 1.21
CA SER A 273 -5.55 8.33 1.97
C SER A 273 -5.24 6.84 1.98
N TYR A 274 -6.27 5.98 2.02
CA TYR A 274 -6.09 4.52 1.92
C TYR A 274 -5.65 4.09 0.51
N ALA A 275 -6.15 4.76 -0.52
CA ALA A 275 -5.72 4.50 -1.90
C ALA A 275 -4.27 4.92 -2.15
N GLN A 276 -3.86 6.06 -1.58
CA GLN A 276 -2.50 6.58 -1.68
C GLN A 276 -1.47 5.73 -0.94
N SER A 277 -1.87 4.99 0.11
CA SER A 277 -0.97 4.09 0.83
C SER A 277 -0.66 2.80 0.05
N ALA A 278 -1.47 2.44 -0.94
CA ALA A 278 -1.24 1.30 -1.79
C ALA A 278 -0.15 1.60 -2.84
N LEU A 279 0.69 0.61 -3.16
CA LEU A 279 1.71 0.76 -4.20
C LEU A 279 1.07 1.11 -5.55
N PRO A 280 1.49 2.21 -6.21
CA PRO A 280 0.85 2.71 -7.41
C PRO A 280 0.93 1.69 -8.56
N THR A 281 -0.21 1.14 -8.99
CA THR A 281 -0.25 0.22 -10.14
C THR A 281 -0.23 1.01 -11.43
N PRO A 282 0.80 0.89 -12.28
CA PRO A 282 0.84 1.59 -13.54
C PRO A 282 -0.27 1.07 -14.45
N LYS A 283 -1.13 1.96 -14.93
CA LYS A 283 -2.14 1.65 -15.93
C LYS A 283 -1.50 1.82 -17.31
N LEU A 284 -1.41 0.73 -18.05
CA LEU A 284 -0.78 0.71 -19.37
C LEU A 284 -1.82 1.03 -20.43
N VAL A 285 -1.53 2.04 -21.24
CA VAL A 285 -2.44 2.59 -22.25
C VAL A 285 -1.75 2.53 -23.61
N ILE A 286 -2.47 2.07 -24.63
CA ILE A 286 -1.99 2.12 -26.01
C ILE A 286 -2.41 3.45 -26.65
N LYS A 287 -1.46 4.17 -27.25
CA LYS A 287 -1.69 5.41 -27.99
C LYS A 287 -0.91 5.38 -29.31
N PRO A 288 -1.40 6.06 -30.37
CA PRO A 288 -0.63 6.21 -31.60
C PRO A 288 0.66 7.00 -31.33
N GLY A 289 1.80 6.50 -31.83
CA GLY A 289 3.11 7.17 -31.69
C GLY A 289 3.93 6.75 -30.47
N LEU A 290 3.51 5.73 -29.70
CA LEU A 290 4.35 5.12 -28.67
C LEU A 290 5.60 4.47 -29.27
N SER A 291 6.67 4.39 -28.48
CA SER A 291 7.87 3.66 -28.89
C SER A 291 7.57 2.16 -29.07
N GLU A 292 8.37 1.48 -29.88
CA GLU A 292 8.23 0.02 -30.07
C GLU A 292 8.39 -0.72 -28.74
N THR A 293 9.29 -0.26 -27.87
CA THR A 293 9.51 -0.83 -26.55
C THR A 293 8.30 -0.68 -25.64
N GLU A 294 7.66 0.49 -25.60
CA GLU A 294 6.46 0.71 -24.79
C GLU A 294 5.27 -0.08 -25.33
N THR A 295 5.11 -0.12 -26.65
CA THR A 295 4.06 -0.91 -27.30
C THR A 295 4.20 -2.39 -26.97
N GLN A 296 5.43 -2.92 -26.97
CA GLN A 296 5.69 -4.30 -26.57
C GLN A 296 5.42 -4.54 -25.08
N GLU A 297 5.73 -3.58 -24.19
CA GLU A 297 5.40 -3.66 -22.76
C GLU A 297 3.87 -3.73 -22.54
N VAL A 298 3.10 -2.94 -23.31
CA VAL A 298 1.62 -2.94 -23.29
C VAL A 298 1.07 -4.30 -23.77
N ILE A 299 1.57 -4.83 -24.88
CA ILE A 299 1.16 -6.15 -25.42
C ILE A 299 1.43 -7.27 -24.40
N ARG A 300 2.63 -7.28 -23.81
CA ARG A 300 2.99 -8.26 -22.77
C ARG A 300 2.11 -8.14 -21.53
N ALA A 301 1.71 -6.93 -21.14
CA ALA A 301 0.77 -6.75 -20.06
C ALA A 301 -0.62 -7.30 -20.38
N ALA A 302 -1.12 -7.13 -21.62
CA ALA A 302 -2.37 -7.72 -22.05
C ALA A 302 -2.33 -9.25 -22.01
N TYR A 303 -1.22 -9.87 -22.42
CA TYR A 303 -1.04 -11.32 -22.28
C TYR A 303 -1.05 -11.79 -20.83
N ARG A 304 -0.35 -11.08 -19.94
CA ARG A 304 -0.33 -11.41 -18.51
C ARG A 304 -1.69 -11.27 -17.85
N GLN A 305 -2.47 -10.28 -18.25
CA GLN A 305 -3.82 -10.10 -17.74
C GLN A 305 -4.77 -11.22 -18.23
N VAL A 306 -4.79 -11.50 -19.54
CA VAL A 306 -5.76 -12.43 -20.16
C VAL A 306 -5.39 -13.90 -19.94
N PHE A 307 -4.10 -14.23 -19.96
CA PHE A 307 -3.60 -15.62 -19.82
C PHE A 307 -2.97 -15.92 -18.45
N GLU A 308 -3.02 -14.96 -17.52
CA GLU A 308 -2.36 -14.98 -16.21
C GLU A 308 -0.83 -15.04 -16.23
N ARG A 309 -0.22 -15.07 -17.42
CA ARG A 309 1.22 -15.22 -17.64
C ARG A 309 1.63 -14.71 -19.02
N ASP A 310 2.92 -14.43 -19.21
CA ASP A 310 3.43 -14.08 -20.53
C ASP A 310 3.58 -15.33 -21.42
N ILE A 311 2.72 -15.44 -22.43
CA ILE A 311 2.70 -16.56 -23.39
C ILE A 311 3.90 -16.53 -24.36
N THR A 312 4.46 -15.35 -24.62
CA THR A 312 5.56 -15.19 -25.59
C THR A 312 6.84 -15.79 -25.03
N HIS A 313 7.13 -15.50 -23.76
CA HIS A 313 8.30 -16.03 -23.06
C HIS A 313 8.12 -17.52 -22.69
N ALA A 314 6.92 -17.95 -22.30
CA ALA A 314 6.70 -19.31 -21.84
C ALA A 314 6.67 -20.36 -22.98
N TYR A 315 6.07 -20.01 -24.12
CA TYR A 315 5.79 -20.97 -25.19
C TYR A 315 6.33 -20.55 -26.56
N GLY A 316 6.92 -19.36 -26.69
CA GLY A 316 7.29 -18.81 -27.99
C GLY A 316 6.10 -18.52 -28.91
N LEU A 317 4.89 -18.44 -28.34
CA LEU A 317 3.67 -18.16 -29.09
C LEU A 317 3.48 -16.64 -29.21
N ALA A 318 3.41 -16.15 -30.44
CA ALA A 318 3.07 -14.76 -30.75
C ALA A 318 1.85 -14.72 -31.67
N LEU A 319 0.92 -13.82 -31.40
CA LEU A 319 -0.25 -13.58 -32.25
C LEU A 319 0.08 -12.42 -33.18
N THR A 320 1.04 -12.64 -34.08
CA THR A 320 1.71 -11.62 -34.90
C THR A 320 0.73 -10.71 -35.66
N ASP A 321 -0.35 -11.28 -36.16
CA ASP A 321 -1.34 -10.55 -36.94
C ASP A 321 -2.10 -9.55 -36.06
N LEU A 322 -2.57 -9.99 -34.88
CA LEU A 322 -3.26 -9.14 -33.92
C LEU A 322 -2.32 -8.08 -33.32
N GLU A 323 -1.07 -8.45 -33.04
CA GLU A 323 -0.06 -7.49 -32.59
C GLU A 323 0.19 -6.40 -33.64
N SER A 324 0.29 -6.78 -34.92
CA SER A 324 0.51 -5.83 -36.01
C SER A 324 -0.69 -4.90 -36.22
N GLN A 325 -1.91 -5.41 -36.09
CA GLN A 325 -3.13 -4.59 -36.15
C GLN A 325 -3.26 -3.63 -34.96
N LEU A 326 -2.86 -4.06 -33.76
CA LEU A 326 -2.80 -3.16 -32.59
C LEU A 326 -1.71 -2.09 -32.77
N ARG A 327 -0.52 -2.47 -33.24
CA ARG A 327 0.60 -1.54 -33.50
C ARG A 327 0.26 -0.48 -34.55
N SER A 328 -0.48 -0.87 -35.59
CA SER A 328 -0.94 0.04 -36.65
C SER A 328 -2.15 0.89 -36.24
N GLY A 329 -2.74 0.64 -35.07
CA GLY A 329 -3.93 1.33 -34.58
C GLY A 329 -5.23 0.92 -35.29
N GLN A 330 -5.22 -0.18 -36.05
CA GLN A 330 -6.42 -0.74 -36.67
C GLN A 330 -7.35 -1.39 -35.63
N LEU A 331 -6.76 -1.95 -34.56
CA LEU A 331 -7.49 -2.47 -33.41
C LEU A 331 -7.25 -1.61 -32.19
N SER A 332 -8.31 -1.37 -31.42
CA SER A 332 -8.21 -0.81 -30.07
C SER A 332 -7.74 -1.88 -29.07
N MET A 333 -7.35 -1.48 -27.86
CA MET A 333 -6.99 -2.44 -26.80
C MET A 333 -8.18 -3.32 -26.41
N LYS A 334 -9.39 -2.76 -26.36
CA LYS A 334 -10.61 -3.54 -26.12
C LYS A 334 -10.80 -4.63 -27.17
N GLU A 335 -10.69 -4.28 -28.45
CA GLU A 335 -10.85 -5.27 -29.52
C GLU A 335 -9.71 -6.28 -29.56
N PHE A 336 -8.48 -5.86 -29.26
CA PHE A 336 -7.36 -6.79 -29.08
C PHE A 336 -7.68 -7.83 -27.98
N VAL A 337 -8.12 -7.39 -26.81
CA VAL A 337 -8.54 -8.27 -25.70
C VAL A 337 -9.72 -9.17 -26.11
N ARG A 338 -10.69 -8.67 -26.90
CA ARG A 338 -11.79 -9.47 -27.46
C ARG A 338 -11.28 -10.62 -28.32
N HIS A 339 -10.33 -10.35 -29.21
CA HIS A 339 -9.71 -11.37 -30.06
C HIS A 339 -8.89 -12.39 -29.25
N LEU A 340 -8.19 -11.94 -28.19
CA LEU A 340 -7.48 -12.85 -27.28
C LEU A 340 -8.46 -13.79 -26.57
N GLY A 341 -9.57 -13.28 -26.04
CA GLY A 341 -10.59 -14.08 -25.36
C GLY A 341 -11.32 -15.10 -26.25
N LYS A 342 -11.44 -14.80 -27.54
CA LYS A 342 -12.02 -15.70 -28.56
C LYS A 342 -11.00 -16.64 -29.20
N SER A 343 -9.73 -16.50 -28.87
CA SER A 343 -8.66 -17.32 -29.46
C SER A 343 -8.78 -18.80 -29.08
N ARG A 344 -8.27 -19.67 -29.95
CA ARG A 344 -8.16 -21.11 -29.66
C ARG A 344 -7.30 -21.38 -28.42
N LEU A 345 -6.28 -20.56 -28.19
CA LEU A 345 -5.41 -20.67 -27.02
C LEU A 345 -6.20 -20.42 -25.73
N TYR A 346 -6.97 -19.34 -25.66
CA TYR A 346 -7.78 -19.03 -24.47
C TYR A 346 -8.80 -20.12 -24.19
N ARG A 347 -9.46 -20.64 -25.23
CA ARG A 347 -10.41 -21.76 -25.12
C ARG A 347 -9.76 -23.01 -24.54
N ARG A 348 -8.58 -23.41 -25.03
CA ARG A 348 -7.88 -24.60 -24.55
C ARG A 348 -7.45 -24.49 -23.08
N GLU A 349 -7.01 -23.29 -22.67
CA GLU A 349 -6.48 -23.08 -21.33
C GLU A 349 -7.59 -22.83 -20.28
N PHE A 350 -8.63 -22.06 -20.62
CA PHE A 350 -9.59 -21.54 -19.65
C PHE A 350 -11.05 -21.93 -19.90
N TYR A 351 -11.37 -22.62 -20.99
CA TYR A 351 -12.73 -23.09 -21.28
C TYR A 351 -12.83 -24.62 -21.19
N GLU A 352 -12.06 -25.34 -22.00
CA GLU A 352 -12.14 -26.81 -22.11
C GLU A 352 -11.87 -27.58 -20.80
N PRO A 353 -10.93 -27.18 -19.92
CA PRO A 353 -10.63 -27.95 -18.72
C PRO A 353 -11.48 -27.55 -17.49
N PHE A 354 -12.55 -26.77 -17.69
CA PHE A 354 -13.36 -26.20 -16.61
C PHE A 354 -14.86 -26.37 -16.86
N THR A 355 -15.64 -26.34 -15.79
CA THR A 355 -17.11 -26.25 -15.86
C THR A 355 -17.53 -24.84 -16.24
N ILE A 356 -18.69 -24.69 -16.89
CA ILE A 356 -19.23 -23.38 -17.29
C ILE A 356 -19.23 -22.38 -16.12
N SER A 357 -19.62 -22.81 -14.93
CA SER A 357 -19.62 -21.97 -13.73
C SER A 357 -18.22 -21.44 -13.40
N ARG A 358 -17.18 -22.28 -13.51
CA ARG A 358 -15.79 -21.86 -13.26
C ARG A 358 -15.22 -21.00 -14.39
N VAL A 359 -15.63 -21.25 -15.63
CA VAL A 359 -15.27 -20.41 -16.79
C VAL A 359 -15.73 -18.97 -16.57
N ILE A 360 -16.95 -18.75 -16.06
CA ILE A 360 -17.47 -17.40 -15.81
C ILE A 360 -16.61 -16.67 -14.77
N GLU A 361 -16.25 -17.34 -13.66
CA GLU A 361 -15.41 -16.77 -12.61
C GLU A 361 -14.03 -16.33 -13.14
N LEU A 362 -13.39 -17.17 -13.96
CA LEU A 362 -12.11 -16.86 -14.59
C LEU A 362 -12.26 -15.76 -15.65
N ALA A 363 -13.35 -15.74 -16.42
CA ALA A 363 -13.61 -14.70 -17.40
C ALA A 363 -13.78 -13.32 -16.73
N CYS A 364 -14.50 -13.23 -15.60
CA CYS A 364 -14.59 -11.99 -14.82
C CYS A 364 -13.22 -11.52 -14.33
N ARG A 365 -12.35 -12.44 -13.88
CA ARG A 365 -10.96 -12.14 -13.52
C ARG A 365 -10.18 -11.54 -14.69
N HIS A 366 -10.24 -12.17 -15.87
CA HIS A 366 -9.43 -11.78 -17.03
C HIS A 366 -9.89 -10.49 -17.67
N PHE A 367 -11.19 -10.34 -17.91
CA PHE A 367 -11.74 -9.24 -18.69
C PHE A 367 -12.18 -8.05 -17.83
N LEU A 368 -12.69 -8.28 -16.62
CA LEU A 368 -13.14 -7.21 -15.72
C LEU A 368 -12.16 -6.94 -14.57
N GLY A 369 -11.16 -7.80 -14.34
CA GLY A 369 -10.21 -7.62 -13.26
C GLY A 369 -10.81 -7.78 -11.86
N ARG A 370 -12.00 -8.38 -11.71
CA ARG A 370 -12.67 -8.59 -10.42
C ARG A 370 -13.42 -9.92 -10.37
N GLY A 371 -13.80 -10.34 -9.17
CA GLY A 371 -14.73 -11.45 -8.97
C GLY A 371 -16.18 -11.06 -9.27
N LEU A 372 -17.05 -12.06 -9.31
CA LEU A 372 -18.50 -11.84 -9.32
C LEU A 372 -18.93 -11.16 -8.01
N SER A 373 -19.91 -10.27 -8.11
CA SER A 373 -20.45 -9.56 -6.96
C SER A 373 -21.65 -10.31 -6.36
N CYS A 374 -22.56 -10.82 -7.20
CA CYS A 374 -23.82 -11.42 -6.74
C CYS A 374 -24.23 -12.64 -7.56
N LEU A 375 -25.29 -13.33 -7.09
CA LEU A 375 -25.81 -14.55 -7.73
C LEU A 375 -26.54 -14.23 -9.03
N GLU A 376 -27.23 -13.09 -9.08
CA GLU A 376 -28.00 -12.63 -10.23
C GLU A 376 -27.08 -12.27 -11.41
N GLU A 377 -25.92 -11.65 -11.12
CA GLU A 377 -24.85 -11.40 -12.10
C GLU A 377 -24.33 -12.73 -12.67
N PHE A 378 -24.09 -13.72 -11.80
CA PHE A 378 -23.69 -15.06 -12.24
C PHE A 378 -24.75 -15.70 -13.17
N GLN A 379 -26.03 -15.65 -12.79
CA GLN A 379 -27.12 -16.21 -13.60
C GLN A 379 -27.19 -15.55 -14.98
N THR A 380 -27.06 -14.23 -15.05
CA THR A 380 -27.07 -13.48 -16.32
C THR A 380 -25.96 -13.97 -17.26
N TYR A 381 -24.73 -14.09 -16.77
CA TYR A 381 -23.62 -14.59 -17.60
C TYR A 381 -23.73 -16.09 -17.90
N PHE A 382 -24.33 -16.87 -17.00
CA PHE A 382 -24.59 -18.29 -17.21
C PHE A 382 -25.59 -18.52 -18.35
N ASP A 383 -26.63 -17.70 -18.47
CA ASP A 383 -27.59 -17.79 -19.57
C ASP A 383 -26.95 -17.40 -20.91
N VAL A 384 -26.12 -16.35 -20.92
CA VAL A 384 -25.39 -15.90 -22.12
C VAL A 384 -24.44 -16.99 -22.64
N ILE A 385 -23.61 -17.57 -21.77
CA ILE A 385 -22.64 -18.59 -22.19
C ILE A 385 -23.34 -19.90 -22.58
N SER A 386 -24.48 -20.24 -21.96
CA SER A 386 -25.22 -21.46 -22.28
C SER A 386 -25.87 -21.41 -23.67
N THR A 387 -26.22 -20.21 -24.15
CA THR A 387 -26.85 -20.00 -25.46
C THR A 387 -25.82 -19.72 -26.56
N GLY A 388 -24.85 -18.85 -26.31
CA GLY A 388 -23.90 -18.37 -27.32
C GLY A 388 -22.45 -18.86 -27.15
N GLY A 389 -22.19 -19.71 -26.17
CA GLY A 389 -20.86 -20.24 -25.88
C GLY A 389 -19.86 -19.18 -25.41
N LEU A 390 -18.57 -19.52 -25.47
CA LEU A 390 -17.48 -18.63 -25.03
C LEU A 390 -17.46 -17.28 -25.76
N PRO A 391 -17.62 -17.19 -27.10
CA PRO A 391 -17.55 -15.90 -27.79
C PRO A 391 -18.60 -14.90 -27.31
N ALA A 392 -19.84 -15.36 -27.08
CA ALA A 392 -20.93 -14.50 -26.58
C ALA A 392 -20.67 -14.00 -25.15
N LEU A 393 -20.07 -14.84 -24.29
CA LEU A 393 -19.67 -14.41 -22.94
C LEU A 393 -18.61 -13.31 -23.00
N VAL A 394 -17.58 -13.46 -23.84
CA VAL A 394 -16.52 -12.45 -23.99
C VAL A 394 -17.11 -11.13 -24.48
N ASP A 395 -18.01 -11.16 -25.47
CA ASP A 395 -18.70 -9.97 -25.96
C ASP A 395 -19.53 -9.31 -24.85
N ALA A 396 -20.34 -10.10 -24.13
CA ALA A 396 -21.16 -9.59 -23.05
C ALA A 396 -20.37 -8.96 -21.89
N LEU A 397 -19.12 -9.37 -21.65
CA LEU A 397 -18.25 -8.77 -20.63
C LEU A 397 -17.63 -7.46 -21.13
N LEU A 398 -17.13 -7.43 -22.36
CA LEU A 398 -16.42 -6.27 -22.93
C LEU A 398 -17.36 -5.15 -23.38
N ASP A 399 -18.60 -5.47 -23.72
CA ASP A 399 -19.62 -4.49 -24.14
C ASP A 399 -20.40 -3.88 -22.95
N THR A 400 -19.99 -4.17 -21.71
CA THR A 400 -20.57 -3.54 -20.53
C THR A 400 -20.11 -2.09 -20.37
N GLN A 401 -20.99 -1.24 -19.80
CA GLN A 401 -20.64 0.12 -19.40
C GLN A 401 -19.50 0.10 -18.36
N GLU A 402 -19.47 -0.90 -17.48
CA GLU A 402 -18.39 -1.06 -16.51
C GLU A 402 -17.02 -1.17 -17.18
N TYR A 403 -16.91 -1.99 -18.23
CA TYR A 403 -15.65 -2.12 -18.96
C TYR A 403 -15.20 -0.77 -19.56
N ALA A 404 -16.15 -0.05 -20.17
CA ALA A 404 -15.89 1.27 -20.74
C ALA A 404 -15.45 2.31 -19.69
N ASP A 405 -16.07 2.30 -18.50
CA ASP A 405 -15.75 3.26 -17.43
C ASP A 405 -14.36 3.01 -16.81
N TYR A 406 -13.95 1.74 -16.64
CA TYR A 406 -12.68 1.40 -15.97
C TYR A 406 -11.48 1.33 -16.91
N PHE A 407 -11.68 0.87 -18.14
CA PHE A 407 -10.61 0.59 -19.10
C PHE A 407 -10.73 1.40 -20.40
N GLY A 408 -11.95 1.78 -20.78
CA GLY A 408 -12.22 2.42 -22.07
C GLY A 408 -11.81 1.50 -23.22
N GLU A 409 -11.26 2.08 -24.29
CA GLU A 409 -10.79 1.33 -25.46
C GLU A 409 -9.27 1.23 -25.56
N GLU A 410 -8.53 2.00 -24.75
CA GLU A 410 -7.08 2.15 -24.87
C GLU A 410 -6.31 1.50 -23.70
N THR A 411 -6.95 1.29 -22.54
CA THR A 411 -6.25 0.79 -21.34
C THR A 411 -6.30 -0.73 -21.30
N VAL A 412 -5.17 -1.36 -20.98
CA VAL A 412 -5.11 -2.80 -20.69
C VAL A 412 -5.90 -3.09 -19.41
N PRO A 413 -6.78 -4.11 -19.37
CA PRO A 413 -7.45 -4.48 -18.14
C PRO A 413 -6.43 -4.82 -17.03
N TYR A 414 -6.80 -4.52 -15.78
CA TYR A 414 -5.94 -4.74 -14.62
C TYR A 414 -6.75 -5.29 -13.45
N LEU A 415 -6.10 -6.05 -12.57
CA LEU A 415 -6.72 -6.58 -11.37
C LEU A 415 -7.10 -5.45 -10.41
N ARG A 416 -8.37 -5.42 -10.01
CA ARG A 416 -8.96 -4.43 -9.10
C ARG A 416 -8.93 -4.97 -7.68
N GLY A 417 -7.73 -4.91 -7.10
CA GLY A 417 -7.43 -5.38 -5.74
C GLY A 417 -7.57 -4.32 -4.66
N LEU A 418 -7.11 -4.66 -3.47
CA LEU A 418 -7.06 -3.77 -2.31
C LEU A 418 -6.24 -2.52 -2.62
N GLY A 419 -6.76 -1.36 -2.21
CA GLY A 419 -6.11 -0.06 -2.38
C GLY A 419 -6.48 0.68 -3.66
N LEU A 420 -6.85 0.00 -4.74
CA LEU A 420 -7.25 0.68 -5.98
C LEU A 420 -8.71 1.13 -5.97
N GLU A 421 -9.57 0.32 -5.38
CA GLU A 421 -10.99 0.59 -5.25
C GLU A 421 -11.54 0.02 -3.93
N ALA A 422 -12.72 0.49 -3.53
CA ALA A 422 -13.43 -0.07 -2.40
C ALA A 422 -13.90 -1.50 -2.71
N GLN A 423 -13.54 -2.43 -1.81
CA GLN A 423 -13.87 -3.84 -1.91
C GLN A 423 -15.15 -4.15 -1.11
N GLU A 424 -16.02 -4.98 -1.68
CA GLU A 424 -17.20 -5.46 -0.96
C GLU A 424 -16.81 -6.64 -0.04
N CYS A 425 -17.43 -6.73 1.15
CA CYS A 425 -17.14 -7.82 2.07
C CYS A 425 -17.76 -9.16 1.62
N ARG A 426 -18.82 -9.12 0.81
CA ARG A 426 -19.61 -10.27 0.37
C ARG A 426 -18.78 -11.30 -0.40
N ASN A 427 -17.82 -10.86 -1.20
CA ASN A 427 -16.96 -11.72 -2.03
C ASN A 427 -15.48 -11.66 -1.60
N TRP A 428 -15.19 -11.19 -0.38
CA TRP A 428 -13.84 -10.92 0.13
C TRP A 428 -12.85 -12.08 -0.09
N GLY A 429 -13.12 -13.23 0.54
CA GLY A 429 -12.27 -14.42 0.43
C GLY A 429 -12.11 -14.93 -1.00
N PRO A 430 -13.22 -15.21 -1.72
CA PRO A 430 -13.16 -15.69 -3.10
C PRO A 430 -12.42 -14.75 -4.05
N GLN A 431 -12.58 -13.43 -3.91
CA GLN A 431 -11.89 -12.47 -4.77
C GLN A 431 -10.37 -12.44 -4.53
N ILE A 432 -9.94 -12.50 -3.26
CA ILE A 432 -8.51 -12.53 -2.93
C ILE A 432 -7.86 -13.83 -3.45
N ASP A 433 -8.54 -14.96 -3.32
CA ASP A 433 -8.06 -16.24 -3.84
C ASP A 433 -8.07 -16.29 -5.38
N LEU A 434 -9.03 -15.63 -6.02
CA LEU A 434 -9.13 -15.54 -7.48
C LEU A 434 -7.92 -14.80 -8.10
N PHE A 435 -7.33 -13.83 -7.39
CA PHE A 435 -6.18 -13.08 -7.90
C PHE A 435 -4.84 -13.80 -7.75
N LYS A 436 -4.81 -14.99 -7.14
CA LYS A 436 -3.59 -15.82 -7.05
C LYS A 436 -3.39 -16.64 -8.33
N TYR A 437 -2.14 -16.97 -8.64
CA TYR A 437 -1.82 -17.89 -9.74
C TYR A 437 -2.43 -19.30 -9.54
N SER A 438 -2.67 -19.70 -8.29
CA SER A 438 -3.31 -20.98 -7.93
C SER A 438 -4.80 -21.04 -8.28
N ALA A 439 -5.42 -19.91 -8.67
CA ALA A 439 -6.81 -19.88 -9.06
C ALA A 439 -7.11 -20.87 -10.21
N VAL A 440 -6.23 -20.98 -11.21
CA VAL A 440 -6.41 -21.90 -12.35
C VAL A 440 -6.43 -23.36 -11.93
N ALA A 441 -5.72 -23.73 -10.86
CA ALA A 441 -5.71 -25.10 -10.38
C ALA A 441 -7.04 -25.51 -9.71
N ARG A 442 -7.85 -24.55 -9.22
CA ARG A 442 -9.16 -24.87 -8.64
C ARG A 442 -10.21 -25.12 -9.74
N LYS A 443 -10.78 -26.33 -9.73
CA LYS A 443 -11.83 -26.77 -10.67
C LYS A 443 -13.27 -26.49 -10.19
N VAL A 444 -13.47 -26.46 -8.87
CA VAL A 444 -14.77 -26.21 -8.26
C VAL A 444 -15.04 -24.70 -8.23
N PRO A 445 -16.24 -24.24 -8.67
CA PRO A 445 -16.59 -22.83 -8.65
C PRO A 445 -16.78 -22.31 -7.21
N GLN A 446 -16.22 -21.14 -6.91
CA GLN A 446 -16.24 -20.56 -5.57
C GLN A 446 -17.43 -19.61 -5.36
N PHE A 447 -17.70 -18.72 -6.32
CA PHE A 447 -18.63 -17.61 -6.12
C PHE A 447 -20.07 -18.12 -6.05
N VAL A 448 -20.48 -18.93 -7.03
CA VAL A 448 -21.84 -19.51 -7.04
C VAL A 448 -22.10 -20.36 -5.79
N THR A 449 -21.10 -21.11 -5.32
CA THR A 449 -21.26 -21.96 -4.13
C THR A 449 -21.34 -21.12 -2.86
N THR A 450 -20.52 -20.06 -2.72
CA THR A 450 -20.60 -19.12 -1.60
C THR A 450 -21.94 -18.38 -1.59
N PHE A 451 -22.37 -17.80 -2.71
CA PHE A 451 -23.62 -17.05 -2.79
C PHE A 451 -24.85 -17.93 -2.56
N ALA A 452 -24.86 -19.14 -3.12
CA ALA A 452 -25.97 -20.08 -2.91
C ALA A 452 -26.04 -20.58 -1.46
N ARG A 453 -24.90 -20.82 -0.80
CA ARG A 453 -24.86 -21.22 0.60
C ARG A 453 -25.38 -20.11 1.52
N ALA A 454 -25.17 -18.84 1.17
CA ALA A 454 -25.62 -17.70 1.99
C ALA A 454 -27.16 -17.67 2.14
N GLN A 455 -27.88 -18.25 1.17
CA GLN A 455 -29.34 -18.32 1.14
C GLN A 455 -29.89 -19.64 1.74
N LYS A 456 -29.05 -20.64 1.97
CA LYS A 456 -29.45 -21.98 2.42
C LYS A 456 -29.24 -22.17 3.93
N PRO A 457 -29.87 -23.19 4.54
CA PRO A 457 -29.52 -23.60 5.90
C PRO A 457 -28.07 -24.10 5.97
N LEU A 458 -27.56 -24.28 7.20
CA LEU A 458 -26.22 -24.81 7.42
C LEU A 458 -26.04 -26.14 6.65
N PRO A 459 -24.90 -26.31 5.96
CA PRO A 459 -24.65 -27.53 5.21
C PRO A 459 -24.48 -28.72 6.15
N ASN A 460 -24.81 -29.91 5.66
CA ASN A 460 -24.50 -31.17 6.32
C ASN A 460 -23.01 -31.49 6.09
N GLN A 461 -22.16 -31.11 7.03
CA GLN A 461 -20.70 -31.34 7.01
C GLN A 461 -20.16 -31.29 8.44
N HIS A 462 -18.94 -31.80 8.64
CA HIS A 462 -18.21 -31.65 9.89
C HIS A 462 -18.12 -30.17 10.35
N PRO A 463 -18.18 -29.89 11.67
CA PRO A 463 -18.00 -28.54 12.22
C PRO A 463 -16.71 -27.82 11.79
N TYR A 464 -15.66 -28.58 11.44
CA TYR A 464 -14.35 -28.04 11.04
C TYR A 464 -14.12 -27.99 9.53
N GLY A 465 -15.10 -28.41 8.71
CA GLY A 465 -14.97 -28.45 7.25
C GLY A 465 -15.03 -29.87 6.66
N VAL A 466 -15.28 -29.95 5.35
CA VAL A 466 -15.64 -31.20 4.65
C VAL A 466 -14.50 -32.23 4.67
N GLY A 467 -13.24 -31.79 4.76
CA GLY A 467 -12.08 -32.68 4.80
C GLY A 467 -11.94 -33.49 6.10
N ASN A 468 -12.78 -33.24 7.11
CA ASN A 468 -12.74 -33.98 8.38
C ASN A 468 -13.72 -35.15 8.44
N ASP A 469 -14.65 -35.26 7.50
CA ASP A 469 -15.55 -36.41 7.41
C ASP A 469 -14.85 -37.52 6.60
N PRO A 470 -14.62 -38.73 7.15
CA PRO A 470 -14.03 -39.83 6.40
C PRO A 470 -15.01 -40.39 5.37
N LEU A 471 -14.48 -41.03 4.33
CA LEU A 471 -15.31 -41.80 3.39
C LEU A 471 -15.82 -43.09 4.05
N GLU A 472 -17.13 -43.31 4.03
CA GLU A 472 -17.78 -44.51 4.58
C GLU A 472 -17.57 -45.74 3.67
N ILE A 473 -16.37 -46.31 3.73
CA ILE A 473 -15.98 -47.51 2.97
C ILE A 473 -15.43 -48.59 3.90
N GLN A 474 -15.39 -49.85 3.44
CA GLN A 474 -14.95 -51.01 4.25
C GLN A 474 -13.51 -50.88 4.77
N PHE A 475 -12.64 -50.19 4.02
CA PHE A 475 -11.27 -49.87 4.43
C PHE A 475 -11.22 -48.43 4.96
N GLY A 476 -10.95 -48.25 6.26
CA GLY A 476 -11.01 -46.94 6.91
C GLY A 476 -9.85 -45.97 6.60
N ALA A 477 -9.87 -44.81 7.27
CA ALA A 477 -8.85 -43.76 7.25
C ALA A 477 -8.59 -43.07 5.89
N ILE A 478 -9.61 -42.99 5.04
CA ILE A 478 -9.56 -42.19 3.81
C ILE A 478 -10.37 -40.92 4.00
N PHE A 479 -9.71 -39.76 3.89
CA PHE A 479 -10.34 -38.44 3.98
C PHE A 479 -10.34 -37.76 2.61
N PRO A 480 -11.41 -37.02 2.26
CA PRO A 480 -11.41 -36.17 1.07
C PRO A 480 -10.26 -35.15 1.15
N GLN A 481 -9.52 -35.01 0.05
CA GLN A 481 -8.47 -34.00 -0.02
C GLN A 481 -9.09 -32.60 -0.13
N GLU A 482 -9.02 -31.82 0.95
CA GLU A 482 -9.50 -30.43 0.96
C GLU A 482 -8.34 -29.45 0.71
N GLN A 483 -8.06 -29.16 -0.58
CA GLN A 483 -7.10 -28.12 -0.95
C GLN A 483 -7.79 -26.75 -1.00
N HIS A 484 -7.63 -25.95 0.06
CA HIS A 484 -8.13 -24.56 0.11
C HIS A 484 -7.38 -23.60 -0.83
N SER A 485 -6.14 -23.93 -1.20
CA SER A 485 -5.36 -23.23 -2.24
C SER A 485 -4.40 -24.26 -2.84
N PRO A 486 -4.71 -24.82 -4.02
CA PRO A 486 -3.84 -25.81 -4.68
C PRO A 486 -2.49 -25.22 -5.12
#